data_AF-A0A933K2G6-F1
#
_entry.id   AF-A0A933K2G6-F1
#
_cell.length_a   1.000
_cell.length_b   1.000
_cell.length_c   1.000
_cell.angle_alpha   90.00
_cell.angle_beta   90.00
_cell.angle_gamma   90.00
#
_symmetry.space_group_name_H-M   'P 1'
#
loop_
_entity.id
_entity.type
_entity.pdbx_description
1 polymer ?
#
loop_
_entity_poly.entity_id
_entity_poly.type
_entity_poly.pdbx_seq_one_letter_code
_entity_poly.pdbx_strand_id
1 'polypeptide(L)'
;MTVVCTIETDAGRRNRAPSPERSFRRPTDVRSPINGLSLVELCLAFAVMGLALLPVIGLFSTSGKQARQTGDYSLATTTQEKAAEELRLASWENVHLAELIDTDPALTAEAPVTGNAFRFYAPIEDDMAPFGEMLDGVDREIARGFPALARQLESFRLKTSVTKLPLATGGAMDLTLSMSWLDFQRKGQSLDLQVRLPQYRSYQELPPEVEDRARADAAIVPLLYPGRSGTLTGIVGSTGANLQFIRDLGDVVLLSTALDRSNGEIGSLISQARSVLTTAATPREKARAQVALARACEKRAAVNLEVLCYIARPMVSLGAIQLTSSTTTPPPQYGNPPPEPITYVGPLLRIYPLPAVFAVALDDARTAYADAFNAPHGPNLPPRLRTRTFMKLVEMSKLQIVTVGPADTGPLLTLLTSFETYQRGKNPNFADWARIECDKCRDAATIKASYPGGKYSVWSSY
;
A
#
# COMPACT_ATOMS: atom_id res chain seq x y z
N MET A 1 24.89 22.24 -7.99
CA MET A 1 25.87 22.90 -7.11
C MET A 1 26.39 21.80 -6.20
N THR A 2 27.54 21.23 -6.54
CA THR A 2 28.02 19.97 -5.98
C THR A 2 29.19 20.27 -5.07
N VAL A 3 29.04 20.06 -3.76
CA VAL A 3 30.12 20.22 -2.78
C VAL A 3 30.81 18.88 -2.65
N VAL A 4 32.05 18.81 -3.12
CA VAL A 4 32.97 17.68 -2.98
C VAL A 4 33.82 17.97 -1.74
N CYS A 5 33.69 17.16 -0.69
CA CYS A 5 34.61 17.17 0.45
C CYS A 5 35.73 16.15 0.21
N THR A 6 36.93 16.64 -0.07
CA THR A 6 38.18 15.88 -0.01
C THR A 6 38.70 15.85 1.42
N ILE A 7 38.91 14.65 1.96
CA ILE A 7 39.63 14.43 3.22
C ILE A 7 41.08 14.13 2.86
N GLU A 8 41.99 15.08 3.11
CA GLU A 8 43.44 14.83 3.05
C GLU A 8 43.91 14.20 4.36
N THR A 9 44.38 12.96 4.28
CA THR A 9 45.13 12.30 5.35
C THR A 9 46.62 12.56 5.14
N ASP A 10 47.21 13.39 6.01
CA ASP A 10 48.65 13.66 6.01
C ASP A 10 49.40 12.56 6.79
N ALA A 11 50.02 11.65 6.04
CA ALA A 11 50.91 10.61 6.55
C ALA A 11 52.32 10.82 5.99
N GLY A 12 53.04 11.81 6.51
CA GLY A 12 54.38 12.19 6.07
C GLY A 12 55.50 11.87 7.07
N ARG A 13 56.02 10.64 7.04
CA ARG A 13 57.35 10.28 7.58
C ARG A 13 58.43 11.17 6.99
N ARG A 14 59.31 11.78 7.81
CA ARG A 14 60.70 12.06 7.43
C ARG A 14 61.69 11.82 8.57
N ASN A 15 62.54 10.83 8.34
CA ASN A 15 63.82 10.60 9.00
C ASN A 15 64.75 11.82 8.81
N ARG A 16 65.41 12.27 9.87
CA ARG A 16 66.71 12.96 9.79
C ARG A 16 67.67 12.42 10.83
N ALA A 17 68.86 12.11 10.34
CA ALA A 17 70.02 11.55 11.01
C ALA A 17 70.83 12.63 11.80
N PRO A 18 71.91 12.26 12.52
CA PRO A 18 72.36 12.93 13.75
C PRO A 18 73.55 13.90 13.59
N SER A 19 73.95 14.48 14.75
CA SER A 19 75.20 15.19 15.12
C SER A 19 75.14 16.73 15.19
N PRO A 20 76.01 17.40 16.00
CA PRO A 20 77.02 16.89 16.94
C PRO A 20 76.90 17.44 18.38
N GLU A 21 77.71 16.84 19.26
CA GLU A 21 78.06 17.29 20.60
C GLU A 21 78.30 18.80 20.69
N ARG A 22 77.63 19.46 21.64
CA ARG A 22 78.08 20.72 22.21
C ARG A 22 78.17 20.61 23.72
N SER A 23 79.36 20.95 24.17
CA SER A 23 79.88 21.02 25.52
C SER A 23 79.05 21.89 26.47
N PHE A 24 78.82 21.32 27.65
CA PHE A 24 78.98 21.92 28.97
C PHE A 24 78.93 23.47 29.06
N ARG A 25 77.81 23.98 29.59
CA ARG A 25 77.83 25.03 30.62
C ARG A 25 76.82 24.66 31.71
N ARG A 26 77.32 24.44 32.92
CA ARG A 26 76.53 24.36 34.16
C ARG A 26 75.80 25.69 34.34
N PRO A 27 74.46 25.73 34.49
CA PRO A 27 73.82 26.86 35.10
C PRO A 27 74.18 26.82 36.59
N THR A 28 74.99 27.79 37.01
CA THR A 28 75.20 28.13 38.41
C THR A 28 73.86 28.36 39.08
N ASP A 29 73.69 27.73 40.25
CA ASP A 29 72.63 27.96 41.22
C ASP A 29 72.31 29.45 41.35
N VAL A 30 71.21 29.88 40.74
CA VAL A 30 70.45 31.03 41.23
C VAL A 30 69.27 30.42 41.96
N ARG A 31 69.44 30.25 43.28
CA ARG A 31 68.30 30.09 44.20
C ARG A 31 67.46 31.36 44.08
N SER A 32 66.49 31.33 43.17
CA SER A 32 65.35 32.23 43.24
C SER A 32 64.68 31.96 44.59
N PRO A 33 64.46 32.98 45.44
CA PRO A 33 63.68 32.78 46.63
C PRO A 33 62.32 32.23 46.18
N ILE A 34 61.93 31.09 46.74
CA ILE A 34 60.56 30.63 46.69
C ILE A 34 59.79 31.65 47.53
N ASN A 35 59.45 32.78 46.90
CA ASN A 35 58.45 33.68 47.40
C ASN A 35 57.18 32.85 47.39
N GLY A 36 56.74 32.41 48.57
CA GLY A 36 55.45 31.76 48.72
C GLY A 36 54.43 32.68 48.07
N LEU A 37 53.78 32.19 47.01
CA LEU A 37 52.63 32.84 46.38
C LEU A 37 51.76 33.37 47.51
N SER A 38 51.58 34.68 47.56
CA SER A 38 50.73 35.25 48.61
C SER A 38 49.33 34.66 48.42
N LEU A 39 48.61 34.39 49.51
CA LEU A 39 47.27 33.83 49.45
C LEU A 39 46.35 34.65 48.52
N VAL A 40 46.62 35.96 48.42
CA VAL A 40 45.96 36.91 47.51
C VAL A 40 46.24 36.59 46.04
N GLU A 41 47.47 36.28 45.65
CA GLU A 41 47.82 35.91 44.27
C GLU A 41 47.19 34.57 43.88
N LEU A 42 47.11 33.61 44.82
CA LEU A 42 46.43 32.34 44.59
C LEU A 42 44.92 32.56 44.39
N CYS A 43 44.28 33.37 45.25
CA CYS A 43 42.87 33.75 45.10
C CYS A 43 42.60 34.50 43.79
N LEU A 44 43.50 35.42 43.39
CA LEU A 44 43.39 36.16 42.14
C LEU A 44 43.52 35.22 40.93
N ALA A 45 44.47 34.28 40.95
CA ALA A 45 44.64 33.29 39.90
C ALA A 45 43.40 32.39 39.76
N PHE A 46 42.80 31.94 40.87
CA PHE A 46 41.54 31.20 40.85
C PHE A 46 40.35 32.03 40.34
N ALA A 47 40.27 33.31 40.70
CA ALA A 47 39.22 34.20 40.23
C ALA A 47 39.33 34.46 38.71
N VAL A 48 40.54 34.71 38.21
CA VAL A 48 40.79 34.90 36.77
C VAL A 48 40.52 33.60 36.00
N MET A 49 40.94 32.45 36.53
CA MET A 49 40.67 31.15 35.90
C MET A 49 39.18 30.80 35.89
N GLY A 50 38.45 31.08 36.98
CA GLY A 50 37.01 30.91 37.08
C GLY A 50 36.25 31.82 36.10
N LEU A 51 36.64 33.09 35.99
CA LEU A 51 36.06 34.05 35.03
C LEU A 51 36.39 33.67 33.57
N ALA A 52 37.58 33.14 33.31
CA ALA A 52 37.98 32.66 31.98
C ALA A 52 37.26 31.36 31.56
N LEU A 53 36.83 30.53 32.51
CA LEU A 53 36.07 29.30 32.25
C LEU A 53 34.59 29.57 31.93
N LEU A 54 34.00 30.68 32.42
CA LEU A 54 32.58 31.00 32.19
C LEU A 54 32.20 31.11 30.69
N PRO A 55 32.96 31.81 29.82
CA PRO A 55 32.68 31.85 28.39
C PRO A 55 32.81 30.48 27.72
N VAL A 56 33.77 29.66 28.15
CA VAL A 56 34.03 28.32 27.61
C VAL A 56 32.86 27.39 27.97
N ILE A 57 32.42 27.40 29.22
CA ILE A 57 31.22 26.67 29.67
C ILE A 57 29.97 27.17 28.92
N GLY A 58 29.86 28.48 28.71
CA GLY A 58 28.80 29.10 27.91
C GLY A 58 28.75 28.56 26.48
N LEU A 59 29.90 28.55 25.79
CA LEU A 59 30.07 28.03 24.42
C LEU A 59 29.76 26.54 24.31
N PHE A 60 30.23 25.71 25.26
CA PHE A 60 29.88 24.29 25.30
C PHE A 60 28.38 24.09 25.56
N SER A 61 27.75 24.94 26.37
CA SER A 61 26.30 24.88 26.61
C SER A 61 25.50 25.25 25.36
N THR A 62 25.93 26.25 24.57
CA THR A 62 25.22 26.67 23.35
C THR A 62 25.44 25.70 22.22
N SER A 63 26.66 25.19 22.06
CA SER A 63 27.00 24.15 21.08
C SER A 63 26.25 22.85 21.36
N GLY A 64 26.18 22.42 22.64
CA GLY A 64 25.39 21.26 23.05
C GLY A 64 23.89 21.42 22.78
N LYS A 65 23.34 22.63 22.98
CA LYS A 65 21.94 22.95 22.67
C LYS A 65 21.66 22.89 21.17
N GLN A 66 22.55 23.46 20.35
CA GLN A 66 22.44 23.43 18.88
C GLN A 66 22.56 22.01 18.35
N ALA A 67 23.54 21.22 18.83
CA ALA A 67 23.71 19.82 18.43
C ALA A 67 22.46 18.99 18.75
N ARG A 68 21.84 19.21 19.91
CA ARG A 68 20.59 18.53 20.30
C ARG A 68 19.41 18.95 19.43
N GLN A 69 19.25 20.24 19.14
CA GLN A 69 18.20 20.73 18.23
C GLN A 69 18.34 20.14 16.82
N THR A 70 19.56 20.10 16.29
CA THR A 70 19.82 19.47 14.99
C THR A 70 19.53 17.97 15.03
N GLY A 71 19.87 17.29 16.14
CA GLY A 71 19.53 15.88 16.36
C GLY A 71 18.03 15.63 16.36
N ASP A 72 17.26 16.41 17.14
CA ASP A 72 15.80 16.29 17.22
C ASP A 72 15.14 16.56 15.85
N TYR A 73 15.63 17.55 15.11
CA TYR A 73 15.15 17.85 13.75
C TYR A 73 15.47 16.74 12.74
N SER A 74 16.68 16.16 12.83
CA SER A 74 17.06 15.01 12.00
C SER A 74 16.18 13.80 12.30
N LEU A 75 15.88 13.53 13.57
CA LEU A 75 14.97 12.46 13.98
C LEU A 75 13.55 12.70 13.45
N ALA A 76 13.05 13.93 13.52
CA ALA A 76 11.76 14.30 12.95
C ALA A 76 11.70 13.98 11.45
N THR A 77 12.71 14.44 10.71
CA THR A 77 12.78 14.27 9.25
C THR A 77 12.84 12.80 8.85
N THR A 78 13.75 12.02 9.43
CA THR A 78 13.89 10.59 9.10
C THR A 78 12.63 9.80 9.43
N THR A 79 11.97 10.13 10.54
CA THR A 79 10.72 9.47 10.95
C THR A 79 9.57 9.81 9.99
N GLN A 80 9.48 11.06 9.54
CA GLN A 80 8.49 11.49 8.53
C GLN A 80 8.73 10.86 7.17
N GLU A 81 9.97 10.81 6.70
CA GLU A 81 10.32 10.18 5.43
C GLU A 81 9.96 8.70 5.42
N LYS A 82 10.25 8.01 6.52
CA LYS A 82 9.82 6.63 6.71
C LYS A 82 8.29 6.49 6.68
N ALA A 83 7.58 7.32 7.46
CA ALA A 83 6.13 7.31 7.48
C ALA A 83 5.54 7.55 6.08
N ALA A 84 6.15 8.45 5.31
CA ALA A 84 5.79 8.70 3.92
C ALA A 84 6.04 7.49 3.02
N GLU A 85 7.15 6.78 3.18
CA GLU A 85 7.45 5.55 2.43
C GLU A 85 6.46 4.42 2.77
N GLU A 86 6.15 4.22 4.05
CA GLU A 86 5.14 3.23 4.48
C GLU A 86 3.75 3.58 3.95
N LEU A 87 3.36 4.86 3.96
CA LEU A 87 2.10 5.29 3.35
C LEU A 87 2.10 5.09 1.83
N ARG A 88 3.22 5.34 1.14
CA ARG A 88 3.35 5.06 -0.30
C ARG A 88 3.23 3.57 -0.56
N LEU A 89 3.92 2.73 0.19
CA LEU A 89 3.81 1.27 0.09
C LEU A 89 2.36 0.83 0.36
N ALA A 90 1.76 1.29 1.44
CA ALA A 90 0.38 0.99 1.79
C ALA A 90 -0.61 1.46 0.72
N SER A 91 -0.38 2.61 0.07
CA SER A 91 -1.21 3.08 -1.05
C SER A 91 -1.07 2.23 -2.30
N TRP A 92 0.10 1.59 -2.48
CA TRP A 92 0.31 0.59 -3.52
C TRP A 92 -0.33 -0.76 -3.16
N GLU A 93 -0.67 -1.01 -1.90
CA GLU A 93 -1.26 -2.27 -1.41
C GLU A 93 -2.77 -2.20 -1.29
N ASN A 94 -3.29 -1.07 -0.82
CA ASN A 94 -4.69 -0.78 -0.66
C ASN A 94 -5.04 0.41 -1.55
N VAL A 95 -5.69 0.09 -2.67
CA VAL A 95 -6.23 1.06 -3.63
C VAL A 95 -7.19 2.06 -2.96
N HIS A 96 -7.87 1.65 -1.89
CA HIS A 96 -8.79 2.49 -1.10
C HIS A 96 -8.12 3.20 0.07
N LEU A 97 -6.79 3.14 0.23
CA LEU A 97 -6.13 3.77 1.40
C LEU A 97 -6.44 5.26 1.47
N ALA A 98 -6.53 5.93 0.32
CA ALA A 98 -6.90 7.34 0.25
C ALA A 98 -8.28 7.63 0.89
N GLU A 99 -9.27 6.80 0.59
CA GLU A 99 -10.63 6.89 1.15
C GLU A 99 -10.64 6.52 2.63
N LEU A 100 -9.86 5.50 3.00
CA LEU A 100 -9.71 5.07 4.39
C LEU A 100 -9.09 6.17 5.26
N ILE A 101 -8.04 6.84 4.79
CA ILE A 101 -7.42 7.96 5.53
C ILE A 101 -8.42 9.12 5.70
N ASP A 102 -9.25 9.40 4.69
CA ASP A 102 -10.24 10.47 4.76
C ASP A 102 -11.41 10.14 5.71
N THR A 103 -11.75 8.86 5.85
CA THR A 103 -12.93 8.41 6.59
C THR A 103 -12.63 7.85 7.98
N ASP A 104 -11.41 7.39 8.24
CA ASP A 104 -10.98 6.83 9.51
C ASP A 104 -10.31 7.91 10.39
N PRO A 105 -10.98 8.36 11.47
CA PRO A 105 -10.40 9.34 12.41
C PRO A 105 -9.14 8.80 13.08
N ALA A 106 -9.00 7.49 13.20
CA ALA A 106 -7.82 6.87 13.79
C ALA A 106 -6.58 7.03 12.90
N LEU A 107 -6.73 7.36 11.62
CA LEU A 107 -5.61 7.59 10.69
C LEU A 107 -5.21 9.07 10.52
N THR A 108 -6.08 9.98 10.97
CA THR A 108 -5.88 11.43 10.88
C THR A 108 -5.69 12.10 12.25
N ALA A 109 -5.97 11.38 13.34
CA ALA A 109 -5.65 11.81 14.69
C ALA A 109 -4.13 11.97 14.89
N GLU A 110 -3.74 12.94 15.71
CA GLU A 110 -2.37 13.05 16.17
C GLU A 110 -2.06 11.92 17.16
N ALA A 111 -0.96 11.21 16.95
CA ALA A 111 -0.59 10.06 17.76
C ALA A 111 0.89 10.04 18.12
N PRO A 112 1.26 9.41 19.25
CA PRO A 112 2.65 9.19 19.59
C PRO A 112 3.35 8.30 18.57
N VAL A 113 4.58 8.70 18.25
CA VAL A 113 5.51 7.88 17.45
C VAL A 113 5.95 6.64 18.22
N THR A 114 5.86 6.68 19.56
CA THR A 114 6.15 5.57 20.45
C THR A 114 4.87 4.83 20.86
N GLY A 115 5.00 3.52 21.07
CA GLY A 115 3.86 2.64 21.34
C GLY A 115 3.00 2.36 20.11
N ASN A 116 2.21 1.29 20.18
CA ASN A 116 1.36 0.77 19.10
C ASN A 116 0.17 1.69 18.70
N ALA A 117 0.28 3.00 18.90
CA ALA A 117 -0.82 3.95 18.73
C ALA A 117 -1.19 4.17 17.25
N PHE A 118 -0.31 3.86 16.29
CA PHE A 118 -0.61 3.97 14.86
C PHE A 118 0.03 2.86 14.01
N ARG A 119 -0.80 2.21 13.18
CA ARG A 119 -0.43 1.04 12.36
C ARG A 119 0.65 1.30 11.30
N PHE A 120 0.80 2.52 10.82
CA PHE A 120 1.80 2.88 9.80
C PHE A 120 3.11 3.42 10.40
N TYR A 121 3.14 3.66 11.71
CA TYR A 121 4.13 4.52 12.35
C TYR A 121 4.92 3.85 13.48
N ALA A 122 4.82 2.53 13.62
CA ALA A 122 5.75 1.76 14.45
C ALA A 122 7.20 1.99 13.94
N PRO A 123 8.11 2.57 14.73
CA PRO A 123 9.48 2.81 14.29
C PRO A 123 10.37 1.57 14.46
N ILE A 124 11.43 1.55 13.65
CA ILE A 124 12.40 0.48 13.38
C ILE A 124 13.35 0.34 14.58
N GLU A 125 13.30 -0.77 15.31
CA GLU A 125 14.55 -1.48 15.54
C GLU A 125 14.42 -2.82 14.83
N ASP A 126 15.36 -3.06 13.94
CA ASP A 126 15.53 -4.32 13.24
C ASP A 126 16.17 -5.26 14.27
N ASP A 127 15.31 -5.85 15.09
CA ASP A 127 15.71 -6.54 16.33
C ASP A 127 16.29 -7.93 16.04
N MET A 128 16.03 -8.45 14.84
CA MET A 128 16.50 -9.75 14.42
C MET A 128 16.85 -9.76 12.93
N ALA A 129 18.04 -10.27 12.64
CA ALA A 129 18.51 -10.49 11.27
C ALA A 129 17.47 -11.26 10.41
N PRO A 130 17.35 -10.92 9.11
CA PRO A 130 18.27 -10.08 8.34
C PRO A 130 17.98 -8.57 8.46
N PHE A 131 19.01 -7.82 8.85
CA PHE A 131 18.93 -6.37 8.97
C PHE A 131 18.63 -5.69 7.61
N GLY A 132 17.68 -4.76 7.57
CA GLY A 132 17.14 -4.10 6.39
C GLY A 132 15.70 -4.48 6.03
N GLU A 133 14.98 -5.21 6.87
CA GLU A 133 13.60 -5.63 6.63
C GLU A 133 12.77 -5.61 7.92
N MET A 134 11.74 -4.73 8.04
CA MET A 134 10.85 -4.84 9.21
C MET A 134 9.76 -5.91 9.05
N LEU A 135 9.64 -6.76 10.05
CA LEU A 135 8.83 -7.95 10.18
C LEU A 135 7.69 -7.72 11.20
N ASP A 136 6.45 -7.83 10.73
CA ASP A 136 5.25 -7.63 11.54
C ASP A 136 5.20 -8.63 12.73
N GLY A 137 5.06 -8.10 13.95
CA GLY A 137 5.04 -8.89 15.19
C GLY A 137 6.38 -9.50 15.62
N VAL A 138 7.48 -9.16 14.96
CA VAL A 138 8.85 -9.59 15.30
C VAL A 138 9.71 -8.39 15.67
N ASP A 139 9.72 -7.35 14.85
CA ASP A 139 10.34 -6.06 15.20
C ASP A 139 9.41 -5.32 16.15
N ARG A 140 9.96 -5.01 17.32
CA ARG A 140 9.18 -4.48 18.42
C ARG A 140 8.82 -3.03 18.14
N GLU A 141 7.67 -2.60 18.67
CA GLU A 141 7.42 -1.17 18.84
C GLU A 141 8.61 -0.53 19.57
N ILE A 142 8.78 0.79 19.46
CA ILE A 142 9.65 1.52 20.41
C ILE A 142 9.00 1.40 21.80
N ALA A 143 9.30 0.28 22.45
CA ALA A 143 8.86 -0.09 23.78
C ALA A 143 9.89 0.41 24.79
N ARG A 144 9.51 0.41 26.06
CA ARG A 144 10.43 0.69 27.17
C ARG A 144 11.64 -0.27 27.24
N GLY A 145 11.65 -1.36 26.45
CA GLY A 145 12.77 -2.28 26.28
C GLY A 145 13.99 -1.71 25.56
N PHE A 146 13.83 -0.62 24.79
CA PHE A 146 14.92 0.13 24.13
C PHE A 146 14.96 1.55 24.67
N PRO A 147 15.51 1.73 25.88
CA PRO A 147 15.24 2.92 26.68
C PRO A 147 15.88 4.18 26.09
N ALA A 148 16.89 4.07 25.21
CA ALA A 148 17.54 5.26 24.63
C ALA A 148 16.66 5.90 23.54
N LEU A 149 16.26 5.14 22.53
CA LEU A 149 15.45 5.62 21.42
C LEU A 149 14.02 5.96 21.88
N ALA A 150 13.43 5.14 22.76
CA ALA A 150 12.13 5.42 23.38
C ALA A 150 12.10 6.74 24.14
N ARG A 151 13.16 7.06 24.89
CA ARG A 151 13.28 8.35 25.58
C ARG A 151 13.53 9.51 24.61
N GLN A 152 14.22 9.27 23.50
CA GLN A 152 14.47 10.30 22.48
C GLN A 152 13.18 10.68 21.73
N LEU A 153 12.33 9.70 21.42
CA LEU A 153 11.11 9.91 20.64
C LEU A 153 9.85 10.08 21.49
N GLU A 154 9.95 10.06 22.82
CA GLU A 154 8.80 10.13 23.75
C GLU A 154 7.92 11.36 23.53
N SER A 155 8.52 12.51 23.19
CA SER A 155 7.81 13.76 22.94
C SER A 155 7.27 13.89 21.51
N PHE A 156 7.66 13.01 20.60
CA PHE A 156 7.30 13.11 19.19
C PHE A 156 5.89 12.59 18.96
N ARG A 157 5.13 13.33 18.15
CA ARG A 157 3.76 13.05 17.75
C ARG A 157 3.66 13.26 16.24
N LEU A 158 2.96 12.37 15.55
CA LEU A 158 2.73 12.48 14.12
C LEU A 158 1.24 12.63 13.86
N LYS A 159 0.89 13.47 12.88
CA LYS A 159 -0.46 13.67 12.39
C LYS A 159 -0.48 13.60 10.87
N THR A 160 -1.49 12.91 10.33
CA THR A 160 -1.76 12.90 8.89
C THR A 160 -2.91 13.85 8.60
N SER A 161 -2.76 14.75 7.63
CA SER A 161 -3.86 15.56 7.12
C SER A 161 -3.99 15.46 5.61
N VAL A 162 -5.23 15.37 5.14
CA VAL A 162 -5.57 15.25 3.71
C VAL A 162 -5.87 16.63 3.15
N THR A 163 -5.23 17.00 2.03
CA THR A 163 -5.67 18.14 1.23
C THR A 163 -6.42 17.62 0.01
N LYS A 164 -7.75 17.79 -0.01
CA LYS A 164 -8.58 17.40 -1.16
C LYS A 164 -8.35 18.39 -2.31
N LEU A 165 -7.56 17.98 -3.30
CA LEU A 165 -7.57 18.66 -4.59
C LEU A 165 -8.82 18.22 -5.38
N PRO A 166 -9.47 19.11 -6.13
CA PRO A 166 -10.49 18.71 -7.10
C PRO A 166 -9.80 17.91 -8.22
N LEU A 167 -9.98 16.60 -8.22
CA LEU A 167 -9.21 15.68 -9.07
C LEU A 167 -9.81 15.59 -10.48
N ALA A 168 -8.97 15.86 -11.49
CA ALA A 168 -9.12 15.30 -12.82
C ALA A 168 -8.74 13.80 -12.80
N THR A 169 -9.31 13.02 -13.72
CA THR A 169 -9.16 11.57 -13.86
C THR A 169 -7.69 11.12 -13.78
N GLY A 170 -7.36 10.17 -12.88
CA GLY A 170 -5.99 9.66 -12.68
C GLY A 170 -5.12 10.48 -11.71
N GLY A 171 -5.72 11.35 -10.89
CA GLY A 171 -4.98 12.23 -10.00
C GLY A 171 -4.33 11.55 -8.79
N ALA A 172 -3.40 12.26 -8.17
CA ALA A 172 -2.72 11.85 -6.94
C ALA A 172 -3.31 12.60 -5.74
N MET A 173 -3.35 11.95 -4.59
CA MET A 173 -3.78 12.55 -3.33
C MET A 173 -2.60 13.22 -2.65
N ASP A 174 -2.72 14.51 -2.36
CA ASP A 174 -1.70 15.25 -1.62
C ASP A 174 -2.04 15.21 -0.11
N LEU A 175 -1.15 14.57 0.64
CA LEU A 175 -1.17 14.46 2.09
C LEU A 175 -0.11 15.37 2.70
N THR A 176 -0.37 15.85 3.91
CA THR A 176 0.65 16.46 4.75
C THR A 176 0.84 15.60 6.00
N LEU A 177 2.10 15.23 6.25
CA LEU A 177 2.53 14.60 7.48
C LEU A 177 3.11 15.68 8.39
N SER A 178 2.44 15.97 9.50
CA SER A 178 2.89 16.95 10.50
C SER A 178 3.48 16.22 11.69
N MET A 179 4.78 16.38 11.92
CA MET A 179 5.48 15.87 13.10
C MET A 179 5.62 17.01 14.11
N SER A 180 5.15 16.80 15.34
CA SER A 180 5.32 17.74 16.46
C SER A 180 6.16 17.11 17.56
N TRP A 181 6.98 17.91 18.25
CA TRP A 181 7.77 17.43 19.39
C TRP A 181 8.06 18.56 20.37
N LEU A 182 8.49 18.19 21.58
CA LEU A 182 9.01 19.14 22.57
C LEU A 182 10.53 19.13 22.48
N ASP A 183 11.13 20.31 22.28
CA ASP A 183 12.58 20.46 22.33
C ASP A 183 13.11 20.40 23.77
N PHE A 184 14.43 20.53 23.93
CA PHE A 184 15.07 20.50 25.25
C PHE A 184 14.62 21.62 26.21
N GLN A 185 14.01 22.70 25.71
CA GLN A 185 13.41 23.78 26.51
C GLN A 185 11.92 23.52 26.79
N ARG A 186 11.38 22.37 26.37
CA ARG A 186 9.95 22.04 26.35
C ARG A 186 9.13 22.99 25.49
N LYS A 187 9.77 23.64 24.51
CA LYS A 187 9.06 24.43 23.51
C LYS A 187 8.56 23.49 22.41
N GLY A 188 7.30 23.64 22.03
CA GLY A 188 6.72 22.90 20.91
C GLY A 188 7.40 23.29 19.61
N GLN A 189 7.78 22.29 18.83
CA GLN A 189 8.30 22.38 17.47
C GLN A 189 7.41 21.54 16.56
N SER A 190 7.37 21.91 15.27
CA SER A 190 6.68 21.11 14.27
C SER A 190 7.39 21.18 12.92
N LEU A 191 7.25 20.11 12.15
CA LEU A 191 7.76 19.97 10.80
C LEU A 191 6.65 19.35 9.93
N ASP A 192 6.45 19.88 8.73
CA ASP A 192 5.47 19.36 7.77
C ASP A 192 6.17 18.77 6.55
N LEU A 193 5.79 17.56 6.17
CA LEU A 193 6.24 16.89 4.96
C LEU A 193 5.04 16.67 4.02
N GLN A 194 5.16 17.16 2.79
CA GLN A 194 4.16 16.88 1.75
C GLN A 194 4.42 15.51 1.13
N VAL A 195 3.39 14.67 1.13
CA VAL A 195 3.43 13.30 0.60
C VAL A 195 2.35 13.15 -0.46
N ARG A 196 2.77 12.85 -1.68
CA ARG A 196 1.86 12.52 -2.76
C ARG A 196 1.67 11.01 -2.84
N LEU A 197 0.44 10.55 -2.65
CA LEU A 197 0.05 9.16 -2.85
C LEU A 197 -0.61 8.98 -4.22
N PRO A 198 -0.27 7.92 -4.99
CA PRO A 198 -1.07 7.57 -6.14
C PRO A 198 -2.48 7.23 -5.68
N GLN A 199 -3.48 7.97 -6.17
CA GLN A 199 -4.86 7.55 -6.00
C GLN A 199 -5.17 6.62 -7.15
N TYR A 200 -5.04 5.33 -6.90
CA TYR A 200 -5.74 4.36 -7.72
C TYR A 200 -7.21 4.62 -7.41
N ARG A 201 -7.96 5.20 -8.36
CA ARG A 201 -9.42 5.13 -8.26
C ARG A 201 -9.74 3.67 -7.98
N SER A 202 -10.46 3.40 -6.89
CA SER A 202 -11.17 2.15 -6.80
C SER A 202 -11.94 2.03 -8.11
N TYR A 203 -11.60 1.03 -8.92
CA TYR A 203 -12.40 0.72 -10.09
C TYR A 203 -13.73 0.07 -9.66
N GLN A 204 -14.21 0.33 -8.43
CA GLN A 204 -15.63 0.53 -8.15
C GLN A 204 -16.12 1.77 -8.90
N GLU A 205 -16.16 1.66 -10.21
CA GLU A 205 -17.21 2.31 -10.97
C GLU A 205 -17.74 1.20 -11.86
N LEU A 206 -18.53 0.30 -11.26
CA LEU A 206 -19.78 -0.01 -11.96
C LEU A 206 -20.34 1.33 -12.42
N PRO A 207 -20.89 1.40 -13.63
CA PRO A 207 -21.39 2.66 -14.16
C PRO A 207 -22.18 3.36 -13.05
N PRO A 208 -21.86 4.60 -12.63
CA PRO A 208 -22.67 5.32 -11.63
C PRO A 208 -24.17 5.33 -11.99
N GLU A 209 -24.47 5.08 -13.26
CA GLU A 209 -25.77 4.73 -13.80
C GLU A 209 -26.46 3.57 -13.06
N VAL A 210 -25.79 2.48 -12.67
CA VAL A 210 -26.42 1.30 -12.03
C VAL A 210 -26.69 1.54 -10.53
N GLU A 211 -25.90 2.38 -9.87
CA GLU A 211 -26.14 2.76 -8.46
C GLU A 211 -27.28 3.79 -8.32
N ASP A 212 -27.46 4.67 -9.31
CA ASP A 212 -28.55 5.64 -9.39
C ASP A 212 -29.57 5.22 -10.46
N ARG A 213 -30.69 4.62 -10.03
CA ARG A 213 -31.76 4.14 -10.92
C ARG A 213 -32.25 5.19 -11.92
N ALA A 214 -32.28 6.48 -11.55
CA ALA A 214 -32.72 7.53 -12.46
C ALA A 214 -31.70 7.77 -13.58
N ARG A 215 -30.40 7.68 -13.28
CA ARG A 215 -29.32 7.75 -14.28
C ARG A 215 -29.31 6.51 -15.18
N ALA A 216 -29.46 5.29 -14.63
CA ALA A 216 -29.60 4.11 -15.48
C ALA A 216 -30.82 4.23 -16.40
N ASP A 217 -31.99 4.61 -15.88
CA ASP A 217 -33.19 4.77 -16.71
C ASP A 217 -32.96 5.79 -17.83
N ALA A 218 -32.27 6.90 -17.56
CA ALA A 218 -31.92 7.90 -18.57
C ALA A 218 -30.91 7.37 -19.61
N ALA A 219 -29.93 6.55 -19.20
CA ALA A 219 -28.94 5.96 -20.08
C ALA A 219 -29.48 4.80 -20.94
N ILE A 220 -30.47 4.05 -20.43
CA ILE A 220 -31.13 2.95 -21.15
C ILE A 220 -31.93 3.44 -22.35
N VAL A 221 -32.60 4.59 -22.24
CA VAL A 221 -33.45 5.14 -23.31
C VAL A 221 -32.71 5.27 -24.64
N PRO A 222 -31.58 5.98 -24.75
CA PRO A 222 -30.86 6.10 -26.03
C PRO A 222 -30.24 4.78 -26.50
N LEU A 223 -30.03 3.81 -25.62
CA LEU A 223 -29.43 2.51 -25.97
C LEU A 223 -30.45 1.53 -26.54
N LEU A 224 -31.60 1.34 -25.86
CA LEU A 224 -32.63 0.38 -26.27
C LEU A 224 -33.68 0.99 -27.21
N TYR A 225 -33.87 2.31 -27.18
CA TYR A 225 -34.87 3.02 -27.96
C TYR A 225 -34.25 4.21 -28.71
N PRO A 226 -33.29 3.97 -29.62
CA PRO A 226 -32.65 5.04 -30.36
C PRO A 226 -33.69 5.90 -31.09
N GLY A 227 -33.52 7.23 -31.00
CA GLY A 227 -34.42 8.20 -31.63
C GLY A 227 -35.72 8.50 -30.87
N ARG A 228 -35.98 7.85 -29.71
CA ARG A 228 -37.09 8.23 -28.83
C ARG A 228 -36.63 9.20 -27.75
N SER A 229 -37.51 10.14 -27.40
CA SER A 229 -37.32 11.08 -26.30
C SER A 229 -38.36 10.85 -25.20
N GLY A 230 -37.99 11.12 -23.95
CA GLY A 230 -38.84 10.92 -22.78
C GLY A 230 -38.20 10.05 -21.71
N THR A 231 -38.94 9.79 -20.63
CA THR A 231 -38.50 8.90 -19.56
C THR A 231 -38.68 7.45 -19.97
N LEU A 232 -37.87 6.53 -19.41
CA LEU A 232 -38.01 5.10 -19.65
C LEU A 232 -39.43 4.62 -19.32
N THR A 233 -39.99 5.06 -18.20
CA THR A 233 -41.37 4.75 -17.79
C THR A 233 -42.41 5.24 -18.81
N GLY A 234 -42.25 6.43 -19.38
CA GLY A 234 -43.15 6.95 -20.41
C GLY A 234 -43.07 6.15 -21.71
N ILE A 235 -41.87 5.83 -22.16
CA ILE A 235 -41.65 5.03 -23.37
C ILE A 235 -42.23 3.62 -23.20
N VAL A 236 -41.89 2.93 -22.10
CA VAL A 236 -42.41 1.59 -21.76
C VAL A 236 -43.93 1.60 -21.61
N GLY A 237 -44.50 2.62 -20.95
CA GLY A 237 -45.94 2.75 -20.76
C GLY A 237 -46.70 2.91 -22.09
N SER A 238 -46.10 3.61 -23.06
CA SER A 238 -46.68 3.77 -24.40
C SER A 238 -46.54 2.53 -25.30
N THR A 239 -45.53 1.67 -25.06
CA THR A 239 -45.34 0.44 -25.83
C THR A 239 -46.07 -0.77 -25.23
N GLY A 240 -46.53 -0.66 -23.98
CA GLY A 240 -47.10 -1.80 -23.24
C GLY A 240 -46.05 -2.81 -22.81
N ALA A 241 -44.77 -2.41 -22.75
CA ALA A 241 -43.69 -3.27 -22.30
C ALA A 241 -43.70 -3.46 -20.77
N ASN A 242 -43.11 -4.54 -20.29
CA ASN A 242 -42.85 -4.71 -18.86
C ASN A 242 -41.65 -3.83 -18.45
N LEU A 243 -41.88 -2.85 -17.56
CA LEU A 243 -40.84 -1.92 -17.12
C LEU A 243 -39.65 -2.62 -16.47
N GLN A 244 -39.89 -3.62 -15.64
CA GLN A 244 -38.81 -4.34 -14.95
C GLN A 244 -37.97 -5.13 -15.95
N PHE A 245 -38.61 -5.79 -16.91
CA PHE A 245 -37.91 -6.49 -17.98
C PHE A 245 -36.99 -5.56 -18.78
N ILE A 246 -37.49 -4.39 -19.18
CA ILE A 246 -36.71 -3.41 -19.93
C ILE A 246 -35.57 -2.82 -19.08
N ARG A 247 -35.76 -2.64 -17.78
CA ARG A 247 -34.70 -2.26 -16.85
C ARG A 247 -33.62 -3.33 -16.76
N ASP A 248 -34.00 -4.58 -16.54
CA ASP A 248 -33.06 -5.70 -16.42
C ASP A 248 -32.25 -5.86 -17.72
N LEU A 249 -32.92 -5.76 -18.88
CA LEU A 249 -32.26 -5.78 -20.19
C LEU A 249 -31.33 -4.58 -20.39
N GLY A 250 -31.76 -3.39 -19.98
CA GLY A 250 -30.96 -2.17 -20.08
C GLY A 250 -29.74 -2.20 -19.17
N ASP A 251 -29.87 -2.72 -17.95
CA ASP A 251 -28.78 -2.90 -17.00
C ASP A 251 -27.73 -3.88 -17.56
N VAL A 252 -28.16 -4.96 -18.21
CA VAL A 252 -27.27 -5.87 -18.97
C VAL A 252 -26.48 -5.11 -20.05
N VAL A 253 -27.15 -4.28 -20.86
CA VAL A 253 -26.48 -3.51 -21.92
C VAL A 253 -25.46 -2.51 -21.36
N LEU A 254 -25.84 -1.78 -20.30
CA LEU A 254 -24.96 -0.82 -19.62
C LEU A 254 -23.73 -1.53 -19.03
N LEU A 255 -23.94 -2.62 -18.29
CA LEU A 255 -22.87 -3.39 -17.66
C LEU A 255 -21.93 -4.01 -18.70
N SER A 256 -22.45 -4.55 -19.81
CA SER A 256 -21.61 -5.07 -20.90
C SER A 256 -20.71 -3.98 -21.49
N THR A 257 -21.26 -2.79 -21.72
CA THR A 257 -20.51 -1.68 -22.34
C THR A 257 -19.40 -1.19 -21.41
N ALA A 258 -19.70 -1.11 -20.11
CA ALA A 258 -18.74 -0.75 -19.08
C ALA A 258 -17.63 -1.80 -18.94
N LEU A 259 -18.01 -3.08 -18.97
CA LEU A 259 -17.08 -4.19 -18.94
C LEU A 259 -16.10 -4.16 -20.11
N ASP A 260 -16.57 -3.89 -21.33
CA ASP A 260 -15.71 -3.77 -22.51
C ASP A 260 -14.67 -2.66 -22.36
N ARG A 261 -15.11 -1.48 -21.90
CA ARG A 261 -14.22 -0.33 -21.66
C ARG A 261 -13.15 -0.69 -20.63
N SER A 262 -13.57 -1.21 -19.47
CA SER A 262 -12.67 -1.63 -18.40
C SER A 262 -11.69 -2.71 -18.87
N ASN A 263 -12.15 -3.72 -19.61
CA ASN A 263 -11.28 -4.77 -20.15
C ASN A 263 -10.30 -4.25 -21.20
N GLY A 264 -10.68 -3.25 -22.01
CA GLY A 264 -9.77 -2.56 -22.94
C GLY A 264 -8.65 -1.79 -22.23
N GLU A 265 -9.00 -1.02 -21.20
CA GLU A 265 -8.03 -0.30 -20.36
C GLU A 265 -7.10 -1.26 -19.62
N ILE A 266 -7.65 -2.31 -19.00
CA ILE A 266 -6.86 -3.31 -18.28
C ILE A 266 -5.98 -4.12 -19.24
N GLY A 267 -6.46 -4.44 -20.44
CA GLY A 267 -5.67 -5.08 -21.49
C GLY A 267 -4.46 -4.25 -21.91
N SER A 268 -4.61 -2.93 -21.95
CA SER A 268 -3.52 -1.99 -22.21
C SER A 268 -2.49 -1.99 -21.06
N LEU A 269 -2.94 -2.01 -19.81
CA LEU A 269 -2.07 -2.15 -18.62
C LEU A 269 -1.30 -3.47 -18.61
N ILE A 270 -1.96 -4.59 -18.93
CA ILE A 270 -1.32 -5.91 -19.04
C ILE A 270 -0.24 -5.88 -20.13
N SER A 271 -0.54 -5.28 -21.28
CA SER A 271 0.40 -5.16 -22.39
C SER A 271 1.61 -4.28 -22.02
N GLN A 272 1.38 -3.17 -21.33
CA GLN A 272 2.42 -2.30 -20.81
C GLN A 272 3.30 -3.02 -19.78
N ALA A 273 2.71 -3.74 -18.83
CA ALA A 273 3.45 -4.49 -17.82
C ALA A 273 4.32 -5.58 -18.45
N ARG A 274 3.81 -6.30 -19.45
CA ARG A 274 4.59 -7.28 -20.24
C ARG A 274 5.74 -6.61 -20.98
N SER A 275 5.51 -5.45 -21.60
CA SER A 275 6.57 -4.69 -22.26
C SER A 275 7.69 -4.31 -21.28
N VAL A 276 7.34 -3.73 -20.13
CA VAL A 276 8.31 -3.37 -19.08
C VAL A 276 9.08 -4.59 -18.58
N LEU A 277 8.41 -5.73 -18.39
CA LEU A 277 9.05 -6.98 -18.00
C LEU A 277 10.10 -7.45 -19.01
N THR A 278 9.82 -7.32 -20.31
CA THR A 278 10.76 -7.69 -21.38
C THR A 278 11.95 -6.73 -21.49
N THR A 279 11.74 -5.44 -21.23
CA THR A 279 12.79 -4.40 -21.36
C THR A 279 13.58 -4.15 -20.08
N ALA A 280 13.11 -4.62 -18.93
CA ALA A 280 13.77 -4.42 -17.65
C ALA A 280 15.20 -4.98 -17.65
N ALA A 281 16.17 -4.16 -17.27
CA ALA A 281 17.59 -4.49 -17.36
C ALA A 281 18.05 -5.36 -16.19
N THR A 282 17.48 -5.13 -14.99
CA THR A 282 17.91 -5.82 -13.77
C THR A 282 16.92 -6.91 -13.34
N PRO A 283 17.39 -7.98 -12.64
CA PRO A 283 16.51 -8.99 -12.06
C PRO A 283 15.46 -8.41 -11.10
N ARG A 284 15.81 -7.35 -10.36
CA ARG A 284 14.92 -6.66 -9.43
C ARG A 284 13.81 -5.89 -10.14
N GLU A 285 14.13 -5.20 -11.24
CA GLU A 285 13.13 -4.54 -12.08
C GLU A 285 12.19 -5.56 -12.73
N LYS A 286 12.73 -6.68 -13.23
CA LYS A 286 11.93 -7.79 -13.77
C LYS A 286 10.96 -8.34 -12.73
N ALA A 287 11.44 -8.56 -11.49
CA ALA A 287 10.59 -9.03 -10.41
C ALA A 287 9.47 -8.03 -10.07
N ARG A 288 9.77 -6.73 -10.02
CA ARG A 288 8.74 -5.68 -9.82
C ARG A 288 7.75 -5.61 -10.98
N ALA A 289 8.21 -5.72 -12.21
CA ALA A 289 7.37 -5.74 -13.41
C ALA A 289 6.44 -6.97 -13.42
N GLN A 290 6.92 -8.14 -12.97
CA GLN A 290 6.11 -9.34 -12.82
C GLN A 290 5.00 -9.16 -11.77
N VAL A 291 5.29 -8.49 -10.65
CA VAL A 291 4.25 -8.14 -9.66
C VAL A 291 3.22 -7.16 -10.25
N ALA A 292 3.66 -6.18 -11.04
CA ALA A 292 2.75 -5.26 -11.72
C ALA A 292 1.84 -5.99 -12.73
N LEU A 293 2.37 -6.96 -13.47
CA LEU A 293 1.60 -7.83 -14.35
C LEU A 293 0.55 -8.64 -13.57
N ALA A 294 0.95 -9.26 -12.44
CA ALA A 294 0.04 -10.04 -11.60
C ALA A 294 -1.15 -9.20 -11.09
N ARG A 295 -0.89 -7.96 -10.65
CA ARG A 295 -1.93 -7.01 -10.23
C ARG A 295 -2.85 -6.59 -11.37
N ALA A 296 -2.33 -6.40 -12.57
CA ALA A 296 -3.15 -6.08 -13.74
C ALA A 296 -4.09 -7.24 -14.08
N CYS A 297 -3.60 -8.49 -13.99
CA CYS A 297 -4.43 -9.68 -14.13
C CYS A 297 -5.48 -9.80 -13.02
N GLU A 298 -5.10 -9.57 -11.75
CA GLU A 298 -6.04 -9.53 -10.61
C GLU A 298 -7.14 -8.49 -10.84
N LYS A 299 -6.77 -7.29 -11.31
CA LYS A 299 -7.73 -6.23 -11.63
C LYS A 299 -8.75 -6.68 -12.67
N ARG A 300 -8.32 -7.41 -13.70
CA ARG A 300 -9.23 -7.98 -14.71
C ARG A 300 -10.20 -8.98 -14.08
N ALA A 301 -9.70 -9.87 -13.22
CA ALA A 301 -10.54 -10.83 -12.50
C ALA A 301 -11.55 -10.13 -11.58
N ALA A 302 -11.12 -9.09 -10.84
CA ALA A 302 -11.97 -8.33 -9.94
C ALA A 302 -13.13 -7.63 -10.67
N VAL A 303 -12.85 -6.96 -11.80
CA VAL A 303 -13.90 -6.31 -12.60
C VAL A 303 -14.90 -7.34 -13.14
N ASN A 304 -14.42 -8.48 -13.64
CA ASN A 304 -15.30 -9.54 -14.13
C ASN A 304 -16.18 -10.10 -12.99
N LEU A 305 -15.62 -10.32 -11.80
CA LEU A 305 -16.35 -10.78 -10.63
C LEU A 305 -17.43 -9.77 -10.19
N GLU A 306 -17.09 -8.49 -10.16
CA GLU A 306 -18.01 -7.43 -9.79
C GLU A 306 -19.20 -7.38 -10.74
N VAL A 307 -18.94 -7.35 -12.06
CA VAL A 307 -20.02 -7.39 -13.06
C VAL A 307 -20.87 -8.66 -12.93
N LEU A 308 -20.25 -9.81 -12.63
CA LEU A 308 -20.99 -11.05 -12.39
C LEU A 308 -21.93 -10.97 -11.18
N CYS A 309 -21.46 -10.41 -10.06
CA CYS A 309 -22.28 -10.22 -8.88
C CYS A 309 -23.49 -9.31 -9.17
N TYR A 310 -23.33 -8.29 -10.02
CA TYR A 310 -24.41 -7.38 -10.39
C TYR A 310 -25.38 -7.99 -11.40
N ILE A 311 -24.87 -8.71 -12.41
CA ILE A 311 -25.69 -9.20 -13.52
C ILE A 311 -26.51 -10.43 -13.19
N ALA A 312 -26.14 -11.17 -12.15
CA ALA A 312 -26.84 -12.37 -11.71
C ALA A 312 -28.34 -12.14 -11.54
N ARG A 313 -28.73 -11.05 -10.87
CA ARG A 313 -30.13 -10.73 -10.60
C ARG A 313 -30.91 -10.39 -11.88
N PRO A 314 -30.46 -9.44 -12.72
CA PRO A 314 -31.07 -9.20 -14.04
C PRO A 314 -31.18 -10.46 -14.89
N MET A 315 -30.13 -11.29 -14.96
CA MET A 315 -30.13 -12.50 -15.79
C MET A 315 -31.14 -13.55 -15.31
N VAL A 316 -31.25 -13.77 -13.99
CA VAL A 316 -32.27 -14.66 -13.40
C VAL A 316 -33.67 -14.12 -13.68
N SER A 317 -33.89 -12.80 -13.54
CA SER A 317 -35.17 -12.14 -13.83
C SER A 317 -35.56 -12.31 -15.30
N LEU A 318 -34.64 -12.02 -16.23
CA LEU A 318 -34.84 -12.20 -17.67
C LEU A 318 -35.18 -13.65 -18.02
N GLY A 319 -34.46 -14.63 -17.44
CA GLY A 319 -34.74 -16.06 -17.63
C GLY A 319 -36.11 -16.48 -17.10
N ALA A 320 -36.51 -16.01 -15.92
CA ALA A 320 -37.82 -16.31 -15.33
C ALA A 320 -38.97 -15.72 -16.16
N ILE A 321 -38.80 -14.49 -16.68
CA ILE A 321 -39.79 -13.84 -17.56
C ILE A 321 -39.90 -14.59 -18.89
N GLN A 322 -38.78 -15.08 -19.44
CA GLN A 322 -38.78 -15.85 -20.68
C GLN A 322 -39.45 -17.24 -20.50
N LEU A 323 -39.22 -17.92 -19.37
CA LEU A 323 -39.84 -19.21 -19.05
C LEU A 323 -41.35 -19.10 -18.75
N THR A 324 -41.81 -18.00 -18.15
CA THR A 324 -43.25 -17.78 -17.88
C THR A 324 -44.02 -17.39 -19.14
N SER A 325 -43.38 -16.68 -20.08
CA SER A 325 -43.97 -16.32 -21.37
C SER A 325 -44.12 -17.47 -22.38
N SER A 326 -43.41 -18.59 -22.20
CA SER A 326 -43.56 -19.78 -23.06
C SER A 326 -44.78 -20.62 -22.70
N THR A 327 -45.36 -20.41 -21.51
CA THR A 327 -46.51 -21.17 -20.98
C THR A 327 -47.80 -20.37 -20.94
N THR A 328 -47.75 -19.05 -21.12
CA THR A 328 -48.93 -18.16 -21.15
C THR A 328 -48.96 -17.37 -22.45
N THR A 329 -50.06 -17.47 -23.20
CA THR A 329 -50.37 -16.53 -24.30
C THR A 329 -50.84 -15.22 -23.62
N PRO A 330 -50.16 -14.07 -23.79
CA PRO A 330 -49.30 -13.67 -24.90
C PRO A 330 -47.77 -13.70 -24.60
N PRO A 331 -46.92 -13.75 -25.65
CA PRO A 331 -45.46 -13.82 -25.58
C PRO A 331 -44.84 -12.53 -24.98
N PRO A 332 -43.51 -12.50 -24.70
CA PRO A 332 -42.92 -11.54 -23.78
C PRO A 332 -43.23 -10.09 -24.14
N GLN A 333 -43.57 -9.31 -23.10
CA GLN A 333 -43.96 -7.90 -23.17
C GLN A 333 -42.74 -6.99 -23.46
N TYR A 334 -42.08 -7.19 -24.61
CA TYR A 334 -41.09 -6.24 -25.13
C TYR A 334 -41.73 -4.90 -25.55
N GLY A 335 -43.06 -4.84 -25.55
CA GLY A 335 -43.84 -3.72 -26.05
C GLY A 335 -43.92 -3.70 -27.57
N ASN A 336 -44.77 -2.82 -28.12
CA ASN A 336 -44.93 -2.63 -29.55
C ASN A 336 -44.54 -1.20 -29.96
N PRO A 337 -43.49 -1.01 -30.77
CA PRO A 337 -42.50 -2.01 -31.20
C PRO A 337 -41.54 -2.38 -30.05
N PRO A 338 -40.95 -3.59 -30.10
CA PRO A 338 -39.90 -4.00 -29.16
C PRO A 338 -38.61 -3.21 -29.39
N PRO A 339 -37.67 -3.17 -28.41
CA PRO A 339 -36.30 -2.74 -28.65
C PRO A 339 -35.69 -3.48 -29.84
N GLU A 340 -34.89 -2.80 -30.66
CA GLU A 340 -34.25 -3.45 -31.81
C GLU A 340 -33.27 -4.52 -31.33
N PRO A 341 -33.34 -5.78 -31.82
CA PRO A 341 -32.47 -6.88 -31.36
C PRO A 341 -30.97 -6.56 -31.38
N ILE A 342 -30.52 -5.75 -32.35
CA ILE A 342 -29.14 -5.34 -32.48
C ILE A 342 -28.61 -4.58 -31.27
N THR A 343 -29.48 -3.91 -30.50
CA THR A 343 -29.10 -3.10 -29.34
C THR A 343 -28.77 -3.93 -28.10
N TYR A 344 -29.29 -5.16 -27.97
CA TYR A 344 -29.16 -5.96 -26.75
C TYR A 344 -28.64 -7.39 -26.96
N VAL A 345 -28.75 -7.97 -28.17
CA VAL A 345 -28.25 -9.32 -28.44
C VAL A 345 -26.73 -9.40 -28.30
N GLY A 346 -25.99 -8.42 -28.84
CA GLY A 346 -24.54 -8.35 -28.71
C GLY A 346 -24.08 -8.31 -27.24
N PRO A 347 -24.61 -7.38 -26.43
CA PRO A 347 -24.37 -7.34 -24.98
C PRO A 347 -24.69 -8.64 -24.24
N LEU A 348 -25.85 -9.26 -24.50
CA LEU A 348 -26.20 -10.55 -23.90
C LEU A 348 -25.18 -11.65 -24.23
N LEU A 349 -24.74 -11.73 -25.49
CA LEU A 349 -23.73 -12.70 -25.92
C LEU A 349 -22.36 -12.46 -25.29
N ARG A 350 -22.03 -11.22 -24.88
CA ARG A 350 -20.78 -10.89 -24.16
C ARG A 350 -20.84 -11.27 -22.70
N ILE A 351 -22.00 -11.11 -22.07
CA ILE A 351 -22.21 -11.41 -20.65
C ILE A 351 -22.40 -12.92 -20.42
N TYR A 352 -22.99 -13.63 -21.37
CA TYR A 352 -23.23 -15.07 -21.25
C TYR A 352 -21.96 -15.88 -20.89
N PRO A 353 -20.79 -15.71 -21.54
CA PRO A 353 -19.57 -16.43 -21.18
C PRO A 353 -18.83 -15.81 -19.98
N LEU A 354 -19.35 -14.76 -19.33
CA LEU A 354 -18.63 -14.02 -18.30
C LEU A 354 -18.14 -14.89 -17.13
N PRO A 355 -18.85 -15.93 -16.64
CA PRO A 355 -18.32 -16.84 -15.63
C PRO A 355 -17.03 -17.54 -16.08
N ALA A 356 -16.97 -17.98 -17.33
CA ALA A 356 -15.78 -18.59 -17.91
C ALA A 356 -14.67 -17.56 -18.16
N VAL A 357 -15.01 -16.35 -18.59
CA VAL A 357 -14.03 -15.24 -18.74
C VAL A 357 -13.42 -14.86 -17.39
N PHE A 358 -14.22 -14.82 -16.33
CA PHE A 358 -13.73 -14.63 -14.96
C PHE A 358 -12.80 -15.77 -14.53
N ALA A 359 -13.19 -17.03 -14.77
CA ALA A 359 -12.38 -18.19 -14.46
C ALA A 359 -10.97 -18.09 -15.07
N VAL A 360 -10.90 -17.77 -16.35
CA VAL A 360 -9.63 -17.56 -17.06
C VAL A 360 -8.87 -16.37 -16.49
N ALA A 361 -9.54 -15.23 -16.24
CA ALA A 361 -8.89 -14.05 -15.70
C ALA A 361 -8.30 -14.29 -14.29
N LEU A 362 -9.00 -15.06 -13.46
CA LEU A 362 -8.56 -15.44 -12.13
C LEU A 362 -7.37 -16.41 -12.18
N ASP A 363 -7.39 -17.38 -13.09
CA ASP A 363 -6.26 -18.28 -13.28
C ASP A 363 -5.03 -17.56 -13.82
N ASP A 364 -5.19 -16.61 -14.74
CA ASP A 364 -4.12 -15.73 -15.21
C ASP A 364 -3.53 -14.89 -14.07
N ALA A 365 -4.37 -14.38 -13.16
CA ALA A 365 -3.91 -13.64 -11.98
C ALA A 365 -3.13 -14.54 -11.02
N ARG A 366 -3.66 -15.71 -10.70
CA ARG A 366 -3.00 -16.72 -9.85
C ARG A 366 -1.66 -17.13 -10.45
N THR A 367 -1.61 -17.44 -11.74
CA THR A 367 -0.38 -17.84 -12.44
C THR A 367 0.65 -16.72 -12.42
N ALA A 368 0.26 -15.48 -12.72
CA ALA A 368 1.17 -14.34 -12.68
C ALA A 368 1.73 -14.06 -11.27
N TYR A 369 0.91 -14.25 -10.22
CA TYR A 369 1.37 -14.17 -8.83
C TYR A 369 2.30 -15.34 -8.45
N ALA A 370 2.05 -16.55 -8.95
CA ALA A 370 2.93 -17.69 -8.77
C ALA A 370 4.29 -17.44 -9.41
N ASP A 371 4.32 -16.93 -10.64
CA ASP A 371 5.55 -16.54 -11.34
C ASP A 371 6.30 -15.42 -10.60
N ALA A 372 5.57 -14.44 -10.04
CA ALA A 372 6.16 -13.37 -9.24
C ALA A 372 6.81 -13.90 -7.94
N PHE A 373 6.19 -14.88 -7.30
CA PHE A 373 6.65 -15.45 -6.02
C PHE A 373 7.76 -16.49 -6.20
N ASN A 374 7.73 -17.26 -7.28
CA ASN A 374 8.68 -18.32 -7.57
C ASN A 374 9.96 -17.79 -8.25
N ALA A 375 10.99 -18.64 -8.34
CA ALA A 375 12.17 -18.32 -9.13
C ALA A 375 11.79 -18.17 -10.62
N PRO A 376 12.40 -17.23 -11.37
CA PRO A 376 13.55 -16.39 -10.98
C PRO A 376 13.16 -15.08 -10.27
N HIS A 377 11.88 -14.70 -10.21
CA HIS A 377 11.47 -13.37 -9.74
C HIS A 377 11.47 -13.24 -8.22
N GLY A 378 10.88 -14.21 -7.52
CA GLY A 378 10.69 -14.20 -6.07
C GLY A 378 11.94 -13.89 -5.25
N PRO A 379 13.10 -14.53 -5.50
CA PRO A 379 14.34 -14.23 -4.78
C PRO A 379 14.85 -12.79 -4.96
N ASN A 380 14.43 -12.10 -6.03
CA ASN A 380 14.82 -10.72 -6.33
C ASN A 380 13.82 -9.68 -5.80
N LEU A 381 12.70 -10.13 -5.21
CA LEU A 381 11.75 -9.25 -4.53
C LEU A 381 12.26 -8.90 -3.12
N PRO A 382 12.05 -7.66 -2.64
CA PRO A 382 12.15 -7.36 -1.22
C PRO A 382 11.25 -8.32 -0.42
N PRO A 383 11.68 -8.85 0.74
CA PRO A 383 10.99 -10.03 1.27
C PRO A 383 9.59 -9.73 1.83
N ARG A 384 9.31 -8.47 2.23
CA ARG A 384 7.94 -7.93 2.40
C ARG A 384 7.08 -8.06 1.14
N LEU A 385 7.59 -7.60 -0.01
CA LEU A 385 6.84 -7.67 -1.27
C LEU A 385 6.64 -9.12 -1.70
N ARG A 386 7.62 -9.99 -1.44
CA ARG A 386 7.50 -11.43 -1.66
C ARG A 386 6.43 -12.06 -0.78
N THR A 387 6.38 -11.72 0.50
CA THR A 387 5.36 -12.18 1.44
C THR A 387 3.96 -11.72 1.01
N ARG A 388 3.80 -10.47 0.58
CA ARG A 388 2.51 -9.99 0.06
C ARG A 388 2.09 -10.66 -1.24
N THR A 389 3.04 -10.88 -2.15
CA THR A 389 2.83 -11.64 -3.40
C THR A 389 2.34 -13.06 -3.07
N PHE A 390 2.91 -13.68 -2.04
CA PHE A 390 2.45 -14.96 -1.52
C PHE A 390 1.03 -14.90 -0.95
N MET A 391 0.73 -13.92 -0.09
CA MET A 391 -0.61 -13.76 0.48
C MET A 391 -1.68 -13.59 -0.61
N LYS A 392 -1.37 -12.80 -1.64
CA LYS A 392 -2.23 -12.63 -2.81
C LYS A 392 -2.39 -13.90 -3.62
N LEU A 393 -1.32 -14.67 -3.82
CA LEU A 393 -1.40 -15.98 -4.46
C LEU A 393 -2.33 -16.94 -3.69
N VAL A 394 -2.25 -16.96 -2.36
CA VAL A 394 -3.13 -17.74 -1.49
C VAL A 394 -4.59 -17.27 -1.63
N GLU A 395 -4.83 -15.96 -1.61
CA GLU A 395 -6.16 -15.36 -1.79
C GLU A 395 -6.78 -15.77 -3.14
N MET A 396 -6.04 -15.59 -4.24
CA MET A 396 -6.50 -15.96 -5.58
C MET A 396 -6.77 -17.47 -5.71
N SER A 397 -5.92 -18.31 -5.10
CA SER A 397 -6.09 -19.77 -5.12
C SER A 397 -7.35 -20.20 -4.36
N LYS A 398 -7.61 -19.60 -3.19
CA LYS A 398 -8.85 -19.85 -2.45
C LYS A 398 -10.07 -19.37 -3.22
N LEU A 399 -10.01 -18.16 -3.79
CA LEU A 399 -11.10 -17.63 -4.59
C LEU A 399 -11.40 -18.57 -5.75
N GLN A 400 -10.37 -19.10 -6.43
CA GLN A 400 -10.53 -20.07 -7.51
C GLN A 400 -11.26 -21.33 -7.04
N ILE A 401 -10.91 -21.89 -5.87
CA ILE A 401 -11.61 -23.04 -5.27
C ILE A 401 -13.08 -22.71 -4.93
N VAL A 402 -13.35 -21.48 -4.50
CA VAL A 402 -14.71 -21.03 -4.16
C VAL A 402 -15.58 -20.89 -5.40
N THR A 403 -15.04 -20.31 -6.48
CA THR A 403 -15.85 -19.84 -7.62
C THR A 403 -15.78 -20.71 -8.87
N VAL A 404 -14.67 -21.37 -9.15
CA VAL A 404 -14.35 -21.90 -10.49
C VAL A 404 -13.86 -23.36 -10.45
N GLY A 405 -13.08 -23.70 -9.44
CA GLY A 405 -12.27 -24.91 -9.42
C GLY A 405 -13.03 -26.16 -8.94
N PRO A 406 -12.55 -27.36 -9.34
CA PRO A 406 -12.87 -28.59 -8.63
C PRO A 406 -12.39 -28.48 -7.16
N ALA A 407 -12.86 -29.39 -6.31
CA ALA A 407 -12.52 -29.42 -4.88
C ALA A 407 -11.03 -29.70 -4.56
N ASP A 408 -10.13 -29.63 -5.54
CA ASP A 408 -8.70 -29.92 -5.36
C ASP A 408 -7.99 -28.77 -4.65
N THR A 409 -7.79 -28.97 -3.35
CA THR A 409 -7.02 -28.07 -2.47
C THR A 409 -5.52 -28.35 -2.50
N GLY A 410 -5.07 -29.41 -3.19
CA GLY A 410 -3.69 -29.89 -3.18
C GLY A 410 -2.63 -28.83 -3.55
N PRO A 411 -2.81 -28.07 -4.65
CA PRO A 411 -1.87 -27.00 -5.01
C PRO A 411 -1.76 -25.91 -3.93
N LEU A 412 -2.87 -25.52 -3.31
CA LEU A 412 -2.89 -24.52 -2.24
C LEU A 412 -2.22 -25.05 -0.96
N LEU A 413 -2.47 -26.31 -0.59
CA LEU A 413 -1.82 -26.95 0.56
C LEU A 413 -0.30 -27.07 0.35
N THR A 414 0.13 -27.42 -0.86
CA THR A 414 1.56 -27.48 -1.22
C THR A 414 2.21 -26.11 -1.09
N LEU A 415 1.53 -25.06 -1.56
CA LEU A 415 1.97 -23.68 -1.46
C LEU A 415 2.11 -23.21 0.00
N LEU A 416 1.09 -23.43 0.83
CA LEU A 416 1.08 -23.06 2.24
C LEU A 416 2.14 -23.83 3.04
N THR A 417 2.30 -25.13 2.80
CA THR A 417 3.33 -25.96 3.45
C THR A 417 4.75 -25.51 3.07
N SER A 418 4.95 -25.13 1.80
CA SER A 418 6.24 -24.60 1.33
C SER A 418 6.57 -23.26 2.00
N PHE A 419 5.56 -22.40 2.18
CA PHE A 419 5.74 -21.13 2.87
C PHE A 419 5.94 -21.28 4.37
N GLU A 420 5.20 -22.18 5.03
CA GLU A 420 5.45 -22.55 6.42
C GLU A 420 6.91 -23.00 6.59
N THR A 421 7.39 -23.89 5.72
CA THR A 421 8.77 -24.39 5.75
C THR A 421 9.78 -23.26 5.52
N TYR A 422 9.50 -22.35 4.59
CA TYR A 422 10.35 -21.19 4.31
C TYR A 422 10.42 -20.21 5.49
N GLN A 423 9.31 -20.01 6.19
CA GLN A 423 9.19 -19.09 7.33
C GLN A 423 9.64 -19.73 8.65
N ARG A 424 9.72 -21.06 8.72
CA ARG A 424 10.20 -21.78 9.90
C ARG A 424 11.65 -21.39 10.19
N GLY A 425 11.88 -20.78 11.35
CA GLY A 425 13.18 -20.25 11.75
C GLY A 425 13.48 -18.83 11.23
N LYS A 426 12.57 -18.20 10.48
CA LYS A 426 12.65 -16.80 10.06
C LYS A 426 11.57 -15.95 10.72
N ASN A 427 10.30 -16.35 10.57
CA ASN A 427 9.16 -15.68 11.17
C ASN A 427 8.15 -16.71 11.73
N PRO A 428 8.13 -16.93 13.05
CA PRO A 428 7.27 -17.93 13.67
C PRO A 428 5.78 -17.59 13.53
N ASN A 429 5.39 -16.31 13.51
CA ASN A 429 4.00 -15.90 13.34
C ASN A 429 3.46 -16.26 11.95
N PHE A 430 4.25 -16.05 10.89
CA PHE A 430 3.85 -16.44 9.53
C PHE A 430 3.86 -17.94 9.33
N ALA A 431 4.78 -18.67 9.97
CA ALA A 431 4.75 -20.13 9.97
C ALA A 431 3.49 -20.66 10.68
N ASP A 432 3.15 -20.11 11.85
CA ASP A 432 1.94 -20.46 12.59
C ASP A 432 0.67 -20.11 11.82
N TRP A 433 0.62 -18.92 11.20
CA TRP A 433 -0.48 -18.53 10.31
C TRP A 433 -0.62 -19.51 9.14
N ALA A 434 0.47 -19.86 8.46
CA ALA A 434 0.45 -20.76 7.32
C ALA A 434 -0.06 -22.17 7.70
N ARG A 435 0.35 -22.66 8.88
CA ARG A 435 -0.15 -23.91 9.46
C ARG A 435 -1.65 -23.84 9.77
N ILE A 436 -2.11 -22.78 10.43
CA ILE A 436 -3.55 -22.56 10.69
C ILE A 436 -4.32 -22.51 9.35
N GLU A 437 -3.73 -21.89 8.33
CA GLU A 437 -4.36 -21.75 7.03
C GLU A 437 -4.38 -23.07 6.25
N CYS A 438 -3.36 -23.92 6.38
CA CYS A 438 -3.38 -25.30 5.89
C CYS A 438 -4.57 -26.08 6.45
N ASP A 439 -4.84 -25.94 7.76
CA ASP A 439 -5.96 -26.63 8.40
C ASP A 439 -7.32 -26.16 7.85
N LYS A 440 -7.48 -24.85 7.65
CA LYS A 440 -8.69 -24.28 7.02
C LYS A 440 -8.84 -24.66 5.54
N CYS A 441 -7.72 -24.88 4.86
CA CYS A 441 -7.70 -25.21 3.43
C CYS A 441 -7.67 -26.72 3.15
N ARG A 442 -7.90 -27.56 4.16
CA ARG A 442 -7.78 -29.02 4.03
C ARG A 442 -8.81 -29.60 3.05
N ASP A 443 -10.01 -29.05 3.03
CA ASP A 443 -11.06 -29.45 2.09
C ASP A 443 -11.81 -28.23 1.53
N ALA A 444 -12.33 -28.37 0.31
CA ALA A 444 -13.00 -27.29 -0.39
C ALA A 444 -14.32 -26.84 0.28
N ALA A 445 -15.00 -27.72 1.03
CA ALA A 445 -16.24 -27.37 1.70
C ALA A 445 -15.97 -26.41 2.87
N THR A 446 -14.92 -26.67 3.66
CA THR A 446 -14.45 -25.77 4.71
C THR A 446 -14.02 -24.42 4.16
N ILE A 447 -13.29 -24.39 3.03
CA ILE A 447 -12.94 -23.12 2.35
C ILE A 447 -14.21 -22.38 1.95
N LYS A 448 -15.15 -23.02 1.26
CA LYS A 448 -16.41 -22.39 0.82
C LYS A 448 -17.24 -21.87 1.99
N ALA A 449 -17.31 -22.61 3.10
CA ALA A 449 -18.02 -22.19 4.31
C ALA A 449 -17.36 -20.98 5.00
N SER A 450 -16.06 -20.79 4.84
CA SER A 450 -15.32 -19.65 5.41
C SER A 450 -15.52 -18.34 4.64
N TYR A 451 -16.02 -18.39 3.40
CA TYR A 451 -16.32 -17.19 2.62
C TYR A 451 -17.72 -16.67 2.94
N PRO A 452 -17.94 -15.34 2.97
CA PRO A 452 -19.24 -14.76 3.29
C PRO A 452 -20.27 -15.18 2.22
N GLY A 453 -21.09 -16.18 2.57
CA GLY A 453 -21.94 -16.95 1.66
C GLY A 453 -22.98 -16.14 0.87
N GLY A 454 -23.21 -14.87 1.21
CA GLY A 454 -24.14 -14.00 0.47
C GLY A 454 -23.58 -13.41 -0.82
N LYS A 455 -22.27 -13.16 -0.91
CA LYS A 455 -21.67 -12.46 -2.09
C LYS A 455 -21.33 -13.39 -3.24
N TYR A 456 -21.06 -14.66 -2.94
CA TYR A 456 -20.61 -15.65 -3.92
C TYR A 456 -21.64 -16.76 -4.17
N SER A 457 -22.84 -16.69 -3.57
CA SER A 457 -23.91 -17.68 -3.75
C SER A 457 -24.37 -17.83 -5.20
N VAL A 458 -24.24 -16.76 -6.00
CA VAL A 458 -24.52 -16.76 -7.45
C VAL A 458 -23.78 -17.90 -8.17
N TRP A 459 -22.58 -18.25 -7.71
CA TRP A 459 -21.73 -19.29 -8.31
C TRP A 459 -22.18 -20.72 -7.97
N SER A 460 -23.04 -20.90 -6.96
CA SER A 460 -23.59 -22.22 -6.63
C SER A 460 -24.81 -22.60 -7.48
N SER A 461 -25.37 -21.62 -8.21
CA SER A 461 -26.58 -21.76 -9.04
C SER A 461 -26.32 -21.82 -10.55
N TYR A 462 -25.08 -21.60 -10.99
CA TYR A 462 -24.59 -21.85 -12.34
C TYR A 462 -23.78 -23.14 -12.35
#